data_AF-A0A1B6FGY1-F1
#
_entry.id   AF-A0A1B6FGY1-F1
#
_cell.length_a   1.000
_cell.length_b   1.000
_cell.length_c   1.000
_cell.angle_alpha   90.00
_cell.angle_beta   90.00
_cell.angle_gamma   90.00
#
_symmetry.space_group_name_H-M   'P 1'
#
loop_
_entity.id
_entity.type
_entity.pdbx_description
1 polymer ?
#
loop_
_entity_poly.entity_id
_entity_poly.type
_entity_poly.pdbx_seq_one_letter_code
_entity_poly.pdbx_strand_id
1 'polypeptide(L)'
;ISIELGRKEPYNTCFPFTRTIKALREPWERPKIIDRTLRTFTATLGPAGGKRGYQGITGMPSNGLAWYINGLLIPEIWMRRGFTYAIRIFGGNNPHSAEFYNPLIITDEPHGGLERLSEAAQKKIRVLAGVQYTLRGQPRPTSAGPLCLARHKGVDRRLDDDFPTFRKFNRSLSFTCEEGEPAIIEVTPNSSWPDVVYYNSYTHHNLGWKLHIVDSLSLAFTSAATTQTIVTAPLAIAFCFLFVFR
;
A
#
# COMPACT_ATOMS: atom_id res chain seq x y z
N ILE A 1 7.43 -64.76 -23.21
CA ILE A 1 7.28 -63.40 -22.63
C ILE A 1 6.00 -62.82 -23.20
N SER A 2 4.93 -62.79 -22.42
CA SER A 2 3.65 -62.19 -22.81
C SER A 2 3.58 -60.77 -22.24
N ILE A 3 3.37 -59.77 -23.09
CA ILE A 3 3.21 -58.37 -22.69
C ILE A 3 1.72 -58.06 -22.71
N GLU A 4 1.14 -57.84 -21.53
CA GLU A 4 -0.26 -57.42 -21.42
C GLU A 4 -0.39 -55.93 -21.76
N LEU A 5 -1.01 -55.65 -22.91
CA LEU A 5 -1.32 -54.29 -23.40
C LEU A 5 -2.73 -53.83 -23.00
N GLY A 6 -3.35 -54.49 -22.03
CA GLY A 6 -4.67 -54.14 -21.51
C GLY A 6 -4.62 -52.85 -20.70
N ARG A 7 -5.61 -51.97 -20.88
CA ARG A 7 -5.77 -50.75 -20.09
C ARG A 7 -6.13 -51.14 -18.65
N LYS A 8 -5.14 -51.07 -17.74
CA LYS A 8 -5.38 -51.25 -16.30
C LYS A 8 -6.39 -50.20 -15.82
N GLU A 9 -7.23 -50.56 -14.86
CA GLU A 9 -8.20 -49.62 -14.28
C GLU A 9 -7.48 -48.36 -13.77
N PRO A 10 -8.02 -47.16 -14.05
CA PRO A 10 -7.41 -45.92 -13.64
C PRO A 10 -7.43 -45.83 -12.11
N TYR A 11 -6.27 -46.03 -11.50
CA TYR A 11 -6.08 -45.80 -10.08
C TYR A 11 -5.86 -44.29 -9.85
N ASN A 12 -6.66 -43.70 -8.96
CA ASN A 12 -6.61 -42.27 -8.71
C ASN A 12 -5.37 -41.91 -7.87
N THR A 13 -4.28 -41.53 -8.54
CA THR A 13 -3.08 -40.95 -7.90
C THR A 13 -3.13 -39.42 -7.83
N CYS A 14 -4.31 -38.81 -7.93
CA CYS A 14 -4.41 -37.36 -7.78
C CYS A 14 -4.08 -36.97 -6.34
N PHE A 15 -2.83 -36.59 -6.11
CA PHE A 15 -2.43 -35.82 -4.95
C PHE A 15 -2.51 -34.33 -5.31
N PRO A 16 -3.01 -33.47 -4.42
CA PRO A 16 -2.97 -32.03 -4.65
C PRO A 16 -1.50 -31.58 -4.75
N PHE A 17 -1.11 -31.01 -5.89
CA PHE A 17 0.20 -30.37 -6.05
C PHE A 17 0.39 -29.15 -5.13
N THR A 18 -0.71 -28.64 -4.60
CA THR A 18 -0.74 -27.57 -3.61
C THR A 18 -0.47 -28.16 -2.22
N ARG A 19 0.76 -27.97 -1.73
CA ARG A 19 1.04 -28.04 -0.29
C ARG A 19 0.05 -27.12 0.44
N THR A 20 -0.50 -27.64 1.52
CA THR A 20 -1.46 -27.04 2.47
C THR A 20 -1.51 -25.52 2.38
N ILE A 21 -2.72 -24.98 2.24
CA ILE A 21 -3.07 -23.56 2.41
C ILE A 21 -2.22 -23.02 3.56
N LYS A 22 -1.06 -22.41 3.26
CA LYS A 22 -0.20 -21.77 4.25
C LYS A 22 -1.15 -20.78 4.92
N ALA A 23 -1.45 -20.99 6.20
CA ALA A 23 -2.43 -20.19 6.92
C ALA A 23 -2.22 -18.72 6.53
N LEU A 24 -3.28 -18.06 6.06
CA LEU A 24 -3.19 -16.68 5.57
C LEU A 24 -2.52 -15.87 6.66
N ARG A 25 -1.25 -15.54 6.43
CA ARG A 25 -0.45 -14.84 7.43
C ARG A 25 -1.02 -13.46 7.55
N GLU A 26 -1.11 -12.98 8.79
CA GLU A 26 -1.60 -11.64 9.05
C GLU A 26 -0.82 -10.62 8.21
N PRO A 27 -1.51 -9.67 7.56
CA PRO A 27 -0.87 -8.57 6.86
C PRO A 27 0.16 -7.86 7.74
N TRP A 28 1.18 -7.27 7.13
CA TRP A 28 2.05 -6.36 7.88
C TRP A 28 1.25 -5.17 8.40
N GLU A 29 1.74 -4.61 9.51
CA GLU A 29 1.17 -3.40 10.09
C GLU A 29 1.08 -2.29 9.03
N ARG A 30 -0.08 -1.64 8.96
CA ARG A 30 -0.34 -0.56 8.00
C ARG A 30 0.37 0.70 8.47
N PRO A 31 1.39 1.19 7.75
CA PRO A 31 2.09 2.39 8.17
C PRO A 31 1.16 3.60 8.03
N LYS A 32 1.19 4.50 9.02
CA LYS A 32 0.41 5.75 9.03
C LYS A 32 1.36 6.92 9.16
N ILE A 33 1.15 7.96 8.35
CA ILE A 33 1.87 9.23 8.45
C ILE A 33 0.90 10.30 8.94
N ILE A 34 1.03 10.64 10.22
CA ILE A 34 0.26 11.68 10.90
C ILE A 34 1.25 12.67 11.52
N ASP A 35 1.77 13.59 10.71
CA ASP A 35 2.75 14.58 11.15
C ASP A 35 2.28 16.00 10.78
N ARG A 36 2.27 16.89 11.79
CA ARG A 36 1.84 18.28 11.63
C ARG A 36 2.84 19.15 10.91
N THR A 37 4.11 18.78 10.89
CA THR A 37 5.21 19.56 10.30
C THR A 37 5.60 19.07 8.92
N LEU A 38 5.40 17.78 8.65
CA LEU A 38 5.73 17.18 7.36
C LEU A 38 4.85 17.80 6.26
N ARG A 39 5.49 18.43 5.28
CA ARG A 39 4.86 18.98 4.07
C ARG A 39 5.36 18.36 2.78
N THR A 40 6.47 17.63 2.85
CA THR A 40 7.11 17.03 1.69
C THR A 40 7.15 15.52 1.82
N PHE A 41 6.72 14.84 0.78
CA PHE A 41 6.74 13.38 0.68
C PHE A 41 7.59 12.97 -0.51
N THR A 42 8.32 11.87 -0.36
CA THR A 42 9.07 11.26 -1.46
C THR A 42 8.42 9.92 -1.82
N ALA A 43 7.97 9.82 -3.06
CA ALA A 43 7.34 8.63 -3.63
C ALA A 43 8.34 7.88 -4.53
N THR A 44 8.63 6.64 -4.19
CA THR A 44 9.48 5.72 -4.96
C THR A 44 8.73 4.41 -5.24
N LEU A 45 9.23 3.59 -6.16
CA LEU A 45 8.63 2.30 -6.47
C LEU A 45 9.38 1.16 -5.77
N GLY A 46 8.67 0.07 -5.49
CA GLY A 46 9.27 -1.13 -4.95
C GLY A 46 8.33 -2.33 -5.01
N PRO A 47 8.78 -3.51 -4.54
CA PRO A 47 7.97 -4.71 -4.58
C PRO A 47 6.78 -4.59 -3.62
N ALA A 48 5.65 -5.19 -3.98
CA ALA A 48 4.42 -5.12 -3.21
C ALA A 48 4.43 -5.90 -1.89
N GLY A 49 5.44 -6.75 -1.63
CA GLY A 49 5.58 -7.50 -0.37
C GLY A 49 4.66 -8.71 -0.25
N GLY A 50 4.38 -9.39 -1.37
CA GLY A 50 3.57 -10.62 -1.41
C GLY A 50 2.15 -10.46 -0.86
N LYS A 51 1.67 -11.52 -0.20
CA LYS A 51 0.33 -11.58 0.41
C LYS A 51 0.26 -10.78 1.71
N ARG A 52 1.38 -10.55 2.37
CA ARG A 52 1.43 -9.78 3.64
C ARG A 52 1.51 -8.26 3.43
N GLY A 53 2.06 -7.82 2.30
CA GLY A 53 2.19 -6.42 1.93
C GLY A 53 0.91 -5.85 1.32
N TYR A 54 0.99 -5.33 0.09
CA TYR A 54 -0.10 -4.63 -0.58
C TYR A 54 -1.42 -5.40 -0.55
N GLN A 55 -1.41 -6.66 -0.98
CA GLN A 55 -2.63 -7.47 -1.06
C GLN A 55 -3.25 -7.72 0.31
N GLY A 56 -2.44 -7.99 1.33
CA GLY A 56 -2.92 -8.19 2.70
C GLY A 56 -3.45 -6.91 3.33
N ILE A 57 -2.79 -5.78 3.08
CA ILE A 57 -3.16 -4.47 3.63
C ILE A 57 -4.46 -3.96 3.02
N THR A 58 -4.58 -4.07 1.69
CA THR A 58 -5.66 -3.43 0.91
C THR A 58 -6.81 -4.38 0.59
N GLY A 59 -6.58 -5.69 0.58
CA GLY A 59 -7.50 -6.69 0.04
C GLY A 59 -7.56 -6.74 -1.49
N MET A 60 -6.82 -5.88 -2.19
CA MET A 60 -6.82 -5.79 -3.65
C MET A 60 -5.67 -6.58 -4.27
N PRO A 61 -5.84 -7.12 -5.50
CA PRO A 61 -4.74 -7.76 -6.20
C PRO A 61 -3.64 -6.73 -6.53
N SER A 62 -2.39 -7.13 -6.41
CA SER A 62 -1.23 -6.31 -6.76
C SER A 62 -0.63 -6.75 -8.08
N ASN A 63 -0.12 -5.77 -8.85
CA ASN A 63 0.67 -5.99 -10.06
C ASN A 63 2.15 -6.28 -9.78
N GLY A 64 2.55 -6.47 -8.53
CA GLY A 64 3.91 -6.80 -8.11
C GLY A 64 4.74 -5.59 -7.68
N LEU A 65 4.40 -4.40 -8.16
CA LEU A 65 4.94 -3.12 -7.68
C LEU A 65 3.93 -2.38 -6.81
N ALA A 66 4.43 -1.53 -5.93
CA ALA A 66 3.65 -0.62 -5.09
C ALA A 66 4.44 0.66 -4.81
N TRP A 67 3.72 1.72 -4.45
CA TRP A 67 4.29 2.99 -4.02
C TRP A 67 4.86 2.90 -2.62
N TYR A 68 6.09 3.41 -2.48
CA TYR A 68 6.76 3.63 -1.21
C TYR A 68 6.80 5.12 -0.94
N ILE A 69 6.17 5.57 0.14
CA ILE A 69 6.18 6.98 0.54
C ILE A 69 7.07 7.12 1.77
N ASN A 70 8.12 7.93 1.65
CA ASN A 70 9.17 8.08 2.67
C ASN A 70 9.74 6.72 3.12
N GLY A 71 9.87 5.78 2.18
CA GLY A 71 10.36 4.43 2.42
C GLY A 71 9.37 3.47 3.09
N LEU A 72 8.13 3.89 3.34
CA LEU A 72 7.05 3.04 3.87
C LEU A 72 6.22 2.47 2.72
N LEU A 73 5.89 1.19 2.76
CA LEU A 73 5.02 0.54 1.76
C LEU A 73 3.58 1.04 1.94
N ILE A 74 3.05 1.70 0.92
CA ILE A 74 1.67 2.22 0.82
C ILE A 74 1.04 2.75 2.13
N PRO A 75 1.68 3.74 2.80
CA PRO A 75 1.14 4.27 4.04
C PRO A 75 -0.17 5.02 3.83
N GLU A 76 -1.01 5.03 4.86
CA GLU A 76 -2.09 6.00 4.95
C GLU A 76 -1.54 7.35 5.40
N ILE A 77 -1.88 8.43 4.71
CA ILE A 77 -1.31 9.77 4.97
C ILE A 77 -2.44 10.71 5.36
N TRP A 78 -2.27 11.45 6.46
CA TRP A 78 -3.21 12.47 6.87
C TRP A 78 -2.72 13.85 6.43
N MET A 79 -3.54 14.52 5.62
CA MET A 79 -3.29 15.89 5.15
C MET A 79 -4.35 16.83 5.70
N ARG A 80 -3.93 18.04 6.05
CA ARG A 80 -4.82 19.07 6.59
C ARG A 80 -5.32 19.98 5.46
N ARG A 81 -6.62 20.28 5.46
CA ARG A 81 -7.19 21.26 4.52
C ARG A 81 -6.54 22.64 4.69
N GLY A 82 -6.32 23.33 3.57
CA GLY A 82 -5.70 24.65 3.51
C GLY A 82 -4.17 24.65 3.61
N PHE A 83 -3.52 23.49 3.78
CA PHE A 83 -2.06 23.38 3.74
C PHE A 83 -1.59 22.83 2.40
N THR A 84 -0.52 23.41 1.88
CA THR A 84 0.14 22.93 0.66
C THR A 84 1.15 21.84 1.00
N TYR A 85 1.07 20.73 0.29
CA TYR A 85 1.97 19.59 0.38
C TYR A 85 2.66 19.38 -0.96
N ALA A 86 3.93 19.01 -0.92
CA ALA A 86 4.72 18.68 -2.10
C ALA A 86 5.03 17.18 -2.12
N ILE A 87 4.74 16.51 -3.23
CA ILE A 87 5.10 15.10 -3.42
C ILE A 87 6.17 15.05 -4.50
N ARG A 88 7.36 14.57 -4.14
CA ARG A 88 8.50 14.32 -5.02
C ARG A 88 8.38 12.90 -5.56
N ILE A 89 8.24 12.73 -6.87
CA ILE A 89 7.89 11.46 -7.51
C ILE A 89 9.06 10.94 -8.32
N PHE A 90 9.41 9.69 -8.03
CA PHE A 90 10.41 8.91 -8.74
C PHE A 90 9.76 7.66 -9.36
N GLY A 91 8.85 7.92 -10.29
CA GLY A 91 7.94 6.93 -10.86
C GLY A 91 8.35 6.35 -12.21
N GLY A 92 9.47 6.80 -12.77
CA GLY A 92 9.91 6.49 -14.13
C GLY A 92 9.30 7.43 -15.18
N ASN A 93 10.15 7.96 -16.05
CA ASN A 93 9.83 9.00 -17.03
C ASN A 93 9.81 8.52 -18.48
N ASN A 94 10.02 7.22 -18.72
CA ASN A 94 9.99 6.61 -20.05
C ASN A 94 8.61 5.99 -20.35
N PRO A 95 7.76 6.61 -21.19
CA PRO A 95 6.42 6.11 -21.49
C PRO A 95 6.39 4.75 -22.21
N HIS A 96 7.52 4.35 -22.81
CA HIS A 96 7.64 3.04 -23.47
C HIS A 96 7.94 1.90 -22.48
N SER A 97 8.27 2.22 -21.23
CA SER A 97 8.46 1.21 -20.20
C SER A 97 7.12 0.75 -19.64
N ALA A 98 6.63 -0.39 -20.12
CA ALA A 98 5.35 -0.93 -19.69
C ALA A 98 5.29 -1.23 -18.18
N GLU A 99 6.42 -1.56 -17.53
CA GLU A 99 6.45 -1.89 -16.09
C GLU A 99 6.80 -0.68 -15.21
N PHE A 100 7.73 0.17 -15.67
CA PHE A 100 8.33 1.21 -14.83
C PHE A 100 7.84 2.61 -15.15
N TYR A 101 6.91 2.82 -16.07
CA TYR A 101 6.28 4.13 -16.27
C TYR A 101 5.08 4.29 -15.34
N ASN A 102 5.27 4.97 -14.20
CA ASN A 102 4.23 5.16 -13.19
C ASN A 102 4.15 6.62 -12.73
N PRO A 103 3.52 7.52 -13.53
CA PRO A 103 3.19 8.86 -13.05
C PRO A 103 2.20 8.78 -11.89
N LEU A 104 2.40 9.57 -10.84
CA LEU A 104 1.53 9.58 -9.67
C LEU A 104 0.35 10.55 -9.85
N ILE A 105 -0.86 10.08 -9.57
CA ILE A 105 -2.08 10.88 -9.61
C ILE A 105 -2.82 10.79 -8.29
N ILE A 106 -3.62 11.81 -7.99
CA ILE A 106 -4.54 11.80 -6.85
C ILE A 106 -5.96 11.87 -7.39
N THR A 107 -6.79 10.93 -6.98
CA THR A 107 -8.18 10.80 -7.44
C THR A 107 -9.11 10.44 -6.29
N ASP A 108 -10.42 10.49 -6.52
CA ASP A 108 -11.43 9.96 -5.61
C ASP A 108 -11.68 8.44 -5.75
N GLU A 109 -10.93 7.77 -6.63
CA GLU A 109 -11.11 6.35 -6.97
C GLU A 109 -9.91 5.50 -6.47
N PRO A 110 -10.16 4.35 -5.82
CA PRO A 110 -9.09 3.55 -5.18
C PRO A 110 -8.15 2.79 -6.13
N HIS A 111 -8.62 2.34 -7.30
CA HIS A 111 -7.88 1.43 -8.16
C HIS A 111 -6.80 2.10 -9.01
N GLY A 112 -6.96 3.35 -9.43
CA GLY A 112 -6.00 4.02 -10.31
C GLY A 112 -5.97 3.41 -11.73
N GLY A 113 -4.83 3.49 -12.42
CA GLY A 113 -4.70 2.97 -13.79
C GLY A 113 -5.64 3.66 -14.78
N LEU A 114 -5.81 4.98 -14.62
CA LEU A 114 -6.74 5.81 -15.38
C LEU A 114 -6.61 5.63 -16.90
N GLU A 115 -5.39 5.46 -17.41
CA GLU A 115 -5.12 5.23 -18.83
C GLU A 115 -5.85 4.00 -19.41
N ARG A 116 -6.04 2.96 -18.59
CA ARG A 116 -6.62 1.68 -19.02
C ARG A 116 -8.15 1.66 -18.94
N LEU A 117 -8.75 2.69 -18.36
CA LEU A 117 -10.20 2.81 -18.24
C LEU A 117 -10.81 3.33 -19.54
N SER A 118 -12.06 2.95 -19.79
CA SER A 118 -12.83 3.52 -20.91
C SER A 118 -13.07 5.02 -20.70
N GLU A 119 -13.23 5.78 -21.78
CA GLU A 119 -13.46 7.24 -21.69
C GLU A 119 -14.67 7.59 -20.79
N ALA A 120 -15.73 6.79 -20.86
CA ALA A 120 -16.92 6.96 -20.02
C ALA A 120 -16.64 6.70 -18.53
N ALA A 121 -15.74 5.77 -18.20
CA ALA A 121 -15.30 5.53 -16.83
C ALA A 121 -14.34 6.63 -16.34
N GLN A 122 -13.39 7.05 -17.19
CA GLN A 122 -12.47 8.15 -16.87
C GLN A 122 -13.23 9.44 -16.50
N LYS A 123 -14.29 9.78 -17.25
CA LYS A 123 -15.13 10.97 -16.98
C LYS A 123 -15.87 10.95 -15.64
N LYS A 124 -16.08 9.76 -15.03
CA LYS A 124 -16.73 9.63 -13.72
C LYS A 124 -15.76 9.82 -12.56
N ILE A 125 -14.45 9.70 -12.82
CA ILE A 125 -13.41 9.80 -11.81
C ILE A 125 -12.99 11.26 -11.70
N ARG A 126 -12.99 11.79 -10.48
CA ARG A 126 -12.49 13.14 -10.25
C ARG A 126 -11.00 13.09 -9.98
N VAL A 127 -10.22 13.50 -10.97
CA VAL A 127 -8.78 13.69 -10.79
C VAL A 127 -8.52 15.02 -10.08
N LEU A 128 -7.86 14.94 -8.94
CA LEU A 128 -7.58 16.07 -8.05
C LEU A 128 -6.18 16.64 -8.26
N ALA A 129 -5.21 15.81 -8.67
CA ALA A 129 -3.84 16.24 -8.95
C ALA A 129 -3.09 15.26 -9.88
N GLY A 130 -2.02 15.73 -10.51
CA GLY A 130 -1.08 14.92 -11.30
C GLY A 130 -1.47 14.70 -12.77
N VAL A 131 -2.53 15.35 -13.25
CA VAL A 131 -2.99 15.29 -14.64
C VAL A 131 -3.29 16.69 -15.16
N GLN A 132 -2.93 16.93 -16.41
CA GLN A 132 -3.35 18.08 -17.19
C GLN A 132 -4.24 17.62 -18.34
N TYR A 133 -5.31 18.36 -18.63
CA TYR A 133 -6.18 18.06 -19.76
C TYR A 133 -5.75 18.84 -20.99
N THR A 134 -5.68 18.15 -22.12
CA THR A 134 -5.49 18.79 -23.44
C THR A 134 -6.73 19.58 -23.85
N LEU A 135 -6.63 20.40 -24.89
CA LEU A 135 -7.78 21.11 -25.49
C LEU A 135 -8.91 20.16 -25.94
N ARG A 136 -8.58 18.90 -26.22
CA ARG A 136 -9.55 17.85 -26.59
C ARG A 136 -10.15 17.12 -25.39
N GLY A 137 -9.84 17.56 -24.16
CA GLY A 137 -10.30 16.93 -22.93
C GLY A 137 -9.60 15.61 -22.59
N GLN A 138 -8.52 15.24 -23.30
CA GLN A 138 -7.77 14.03 -22.99
C GLN A 138 -6.84 14.27 -21.78
N PRO A 139 -6.86 13.39 -20.76
CA PRO A 139 -5.95 13.48 -19.63
C PRO A 139 -4.51 13.14 -20.04
N ARG A 140 -3.55 13.91 -19.54
CA ARG A 140 -2.11 13.68 -19.70
C ARG A 140 -1.43 13.77 -18.33
N PRO A 141 -0.67 12.76 -17.89
CA PRO A 141 0.01 12.81 -16.61
C PRO A 141 1.13 13.85 -16.64
N THR A 142 1.26 14.64 -15.58
CA THR A 142 2.32 15.66 -15.42
C THR A 142 3.43 15.26 -14.46
N SER A 143 3.27 14.11 -13.81
CA SER A 143 4.04 13.68 -12.65
C SER A 143 5.02 12.52 -12.95
N ALA A 144 5.59 12.51 -14.16
CA ALA A 144 6.55 11.51 -14.59
C ALA A 144 7.98 11.96 -14.25
N GLY A 145 8.52 11.50 -13.11
CA GLY A 145 9.92 11.76 -12.69
C GLY A 145 10.87 10.58 -12.98
N PRO A 146 12.20 10.74 -12.78
CA PRO A 146 13.19 9.67 -12.97
C PRO A 146 12.84 8.43 -12.14
N LEU A 147 13.27 7.24 -12.56
CA LEU A 147 12.93 6.02 -11.84
C LEU A 147 13.78 5.89 -10.58
N CYS A 148 13.14 5.68 -9.42
CA CYS A 148 13.82 5.10 -8.27
C CYS A 148 13.07 3.85 -7.78
N LEU A 149 13.75 2.71 -7.85
CA LEU A 149 13.17 1.40 -7.66
C LEU A 149 13.90 0.60 -6.58
N ALA A 150 13.14 0.08 -5.62
CA ALA A 150 13.59 -0.92 -4.68
C ALA A 150 13.60 -2.31 -5.33
N ARG A 151 14.69 -3.07 -5.20
CA ARG A 151 14.84 -4.43 -5.73
C ARG A 151 15.38 -5.37 -4.65
N HIS A 152 14.99 -6.64 -4.74
CA HIS A 152 15.55 -7.70 -3.88
C HIS A 152 17.04 -7.91 -4.15
N LYS A 153 17.83 -8.08 -3.08
CA LYS A 153 19.27 -8.41 -3.16
C LYS A 153 19.48 -9.93 -3.10
N GLY A 154 19.26 -10.62 -4.22
CA GLY A 154 19.47 -12.08 -4.31
C GLY A 154 18.49 -12.93 -3.50
N VAL A 155 17.46 -12.33 -2.90
CA VAL A 155 16.37 -13.03 -2.21
C VAL A 155 15.26 -13.33 -3.22
N ASP A 156 14.73 -14.56 -3.22
CA ASP A 156 13.58 -14.92 -4.06
C ASP A 156 12.32 -14.18 -3.58
N ARG A 157 11.66 -13.46 -4.50
CA ARG A 157 10.38 -12.77 -4.29
C ARG A 157 9.28 -13.68 -3.72
N ARG A 158 9.35 -14.99 -3.95
CA ARG A 158 8.39 -15.96 -3.38
C ARG A 158 8.46 -16.06 -1.87
N LEU A 159 9.56 -15.61 -1.27
CA LEU A 159 9.81 -15.63 0.17
C LEU A 159 9.43 -14.31 0.85
N ASP A 160 8.83 -13.34 0.13
CA ASP A 160 8.38 -12.07 0.70
C ASP A 160 7.45 -12.29 1.92
N ASP A 161 6.59 -13.30 1.84
CA ASP A 161 5.66 -13.66 2.91
C ASP A 161 6.35 -14.21 4.18
N ASP A 162 7.62 -14.62 4.09
CA ASP A 162 8.43 -15.15 5.19
C ASP A 162 9.03 -14.07 6.08
N PHE A 163 9.07 -12.82 5.63
CA PHE A 163 9.49 -11.72 6.49
C PHE A 163 8.45 -11.46 7.59
N PRO A 164 8.85 -11.43 8.88
CA PRO A 164 7.91 -11.28 9.99
C PRO A 164 7.28 -9.88 10.03
N THR A 165 8.03 -8.85 9.63
CA THR A 165 7.58 -7.45 9.61
C THR A 165 8.05 -6.73 8.34
N PHE A 166 7.30 -5.71 7.92
CA PHE A 166 7.69 -4.84 6.81
C PHE A 166 9.08 -4.23 7.00
N ARG A 167 9.46 -3.86 8.23
CA ARG A 167 10.79 -3.29 8.51
C ARG A 167 11.93 -4.23 8.12
N LYS A 168 11.79 -5.54 8.39
CA LYS A 168 12.81 -6.52 7.98
C LYS A 168 12.83 -6.72 6.47
N PHE A 169 11.65 -6.77 5.86
CA PHE A 169 11.51 -6.84 4.41
C PHE A 169 12.17 -5.65 3.71
N ASN A 170 11.85 -4.42 4.11
CA ASN A 170 12.38 -3.20 3.50
C ASN A 170 13.92 -3.11 3.61
N ARG A 171 14.50 -3.56 4.74
CA ARG A 171 15.96 -3.62 4.91
C ARG A 171 16.66 -4.61 3.97
N SER A 172 15.93 -5.60 3.44
CA SER A 172 16.47 -6.56 2.47
C SER A 172 16.58 -5.99 1.05
N LEU A 173 15.94 -4.85 0.79
CA LEU A 173 15.90 -4.22 -0.53
C LEU A 173 17.10 -3.31 -0.78
N SER A 174 17.46 -3.14 -2.06
CA SER A 174 18.32 -2.06 -2.56
C SER A 174 17.51 -1.08 -3.37
N PHE A 175 17.68 0.21 -3.10
CA PHE A 175 17.16 1.26 -3.97
C PHE A 175 18.21 1.59 -5.04
N THR A 176 17.76 1.65 -6.29
CA THR A 176 18.54 2.15 -7.42
C THR A 176 17.74 3.29 -8.02
N CYS A 177 18.30 4.50 -8.01
CA CYS A 177 17.67 5.69 -8.59
C CYS A 177 18.47 6.14 -9.83
N GLU A 178 17.76 6.54 -10.88
CA GLU A 178 18.30 7.24 -12.03
C GLU A 178 18.63 8.70 -11.67
N GLU A 179 19.56 9.30 -12.41
CA GLU A 179 19.92 10.70 -12.24
C GLU A 179 18.80 11.62 -12.76
N GLY A 180 18.60 12.76 -12.09
CA GLY A 180 17.64 13.79 -12.48
C GLY A 180 16.81 14.32 -11.32
N GLU A 181 16.10 15.41 -11.58
CA GLU A 181 15.18 16.01 -10.61
C GLU A 181 13.85 15.25 -10.58
N PRO A 182 13.25 15.05 -9.39
CA PRO A 182 11.94 14.43 -9.29
C PRO A 182 10.87 15.29 -9.94
N ALA A 183 9.83 14.64 -10.46
CA ALA A 183 8.59 15.36 -10.72
C ALA A 183 7.98 15.79 -9.39
N ILE A 184 7.46 17.01 -9.31
CA ILE A 184 6.85 17.54 -8.09
C ILE A 184 5.39 17.86 -8.39
N ILE A 185 4.49 17.33 -7.57
CA ILE A 185 3.09 17.77 -7.54
C ILE A 185 2.88 18.52 -6.24
N GLU A 186 2.40 19.74 -6.34
CA GLU A 186 1.94 20.52 -5.20
C GLU A 186 0.43 20.41 -5.08
N VAL A 187 -0.04 20.06 -3.88
CA VAL A 187 -1.46 19.84 -3.61
C VAL A 187 -1.87 20.60 -2.36
N THR A 188 -3.00 21.31 -2.47
CA THR A 188 -3.60 22.04 -1.35
C THR A 188 -5.03 21.57 -1.20
N PRO A 189 -5.28 20.53 -0.38
CA PRO A 189 -6.63 20.04 -0.16
C PRO A 189 -7.52 21.15 0.41
N ASN A 190 -8.70 21.32 -0.15
CA ASN A 190 -9.66 22.35 0.26
C ASN A 190 -11.00 21.71 0.64
N SER A 191 -12.03 22.52 0.89
CA SER A 191 -13.36 22.03 1.29
C SER A 191 -14.08 21.22 0.20
N SER A 192 -13.66 21.31 -1.07
CA SER A 192 -14.26 20.51 -2.15
C SER A 192 -13.66 19.10 -2.27
N TRP A 193 -12.53 18.85 -1.62
CA TRP A 193 -11.90 17.53 -1.56
C TRP A 193 -12.69 16.61 -0.61
N PRO A 194 -12.96 15.35 -0.97
CA PRO A 194 -13.53 14.38 -0.06
C PRO A 194 -12.56 14.09 1.09
N ASP A 195 -13.09 13.56 2.19
CA ASP A 195 -12.27 13.19 3.36
C ASP A 195 -11.32 12.03 3.09
N VAL A 196 -11.63 11.20 2.09
CA VAL A 196 -10.74 10.13 1.64
C VAL A 196 -10.55 10.25 0.14
N VAL A 197 -9.28 10.33 -0.26
CA VAL A 197 -8.85 10.30 -1.65
C VAL A 197 -7.70 9.32 -1.78
N TYR A 198 -7.30 9.02 -3.01
CA TYR A 198 -6.34 7.96 -3.29
C TYR A 198 -5.21 8.49 -4.15
N TYR A 199 -3.98 8.24 -3.71
CA TYR A 199 -2.81 8.41 -4.56
C TYR A 199 -2.55 7.09 -5.26
N ASN A 200 -2.35 7.09 -6.58
CA ASN A 200 -2.12 5.88 -7.36
C ASN A 200 -1.29 6.15 -8.62
N SER A 201 -0.96 5.11 -9.37
CA SER A 201 -0.34 5.25 -10.69
C SER A 201 -1.39 5.60 -11.75
N TYR A 202 -1.02 6.46 -12.70
CA TYR A 202 -1.83 6.80 -13.87
C TYR A 202 -2.01 5.61 -14.83
N THR A 203 -0.99 4.75 -14.93
CA THR A 203 -0.90 3.67 -15.92
C THR A 203 -1.29 2.30 -15.34
N HIS A 204 -0.89 2.04 -14.09
CA HIS A 204 -1.13 0.76 -13.41
C HIS A 204 -2.19 0.89 -12.34
N HIS A 205 -3.01 -0.15 -12.24
CA HIS A 205 -3.97 -0.27 -11.15
C HIS A 205 -3.30 -0.78 -9.88
N ASN A 206 -3.85 -0.45 -8.72
CA ASN A 206 -3.52 -0.99 -7.42
C ASN A 206 -2.03 -0.89 -7.04
N LEU A 207 -1.42 0.30 -7.23
CA LEU A 207 -0.06 0.58 -6.77
C LEU A 207 -0.03 1.47 -5.52
N GLY A 208 -1.07 2.28 -5.31
CA GLY A 208 -1.12 3.24 -4.22
C GLY A 208 -2.24 2.97 -3.21
N TRP A 209 -2.51 3.97 -2.37
CA TRP A 209 -3.41 3.85 -1.22
C TRP A 209 -4.03 5.19 -0.83
N LYS A 210 -4.40 5.34 0.45
CA LYS A 210 -5.30 6.39 0.95
C LYS A 210 -4.57 7.63 1.45
N LEU A 211 -5.14 8.78 1.11
CA LEU A 211 -4.95 10.05 1.78
C LEU A 211 -6.22 10.38 2.55
N HIS A 212 -6.08 10.69 3.83
CA HIS A 212 -7.14 11.18 4.69
C HIS A 212 -7.03 12.70 4.77
N ILE A 213 -8.05 13.40 4.29
CA ILE A 213 -8.11 14.86 4.30
C ILE A 213 -8.94 15.29 5.51
N VAL A 214 -8.33 16.03 6.43
CA VAL A 214 -8.94 16.44 7.70
C VAL A 214 -8.82 17.94 7.93
N ASP A 215 -9.69 18.51 8.76
CA ASP A 215 -9.59 19.93 9.12
C ASP A 215 -8.56 20.17 10.22
N SER A 216 -8.41 19.18 11.12
CA SER A 216 -7.40 19.17 12.17
C SER A 216 -6.78 17.79 12.34
N LEU A 217 -5.45 17.76 12.42
CA LEU A 217 -4.67 16.55 12.73
C LEU A 217 -4.79 16.10 14.19
N SER A 218 -5.35 16.92 15.10
CA SER A 218 -5.58 16.51 16.50
C SER A 218 -6.59 15.37 16.64
N LEU A 219 -7.60 15.32 15.77
CA LEU A 219 -8.65 14.30 15.77
C LEU A 219 -8.13 12.94 15.25
N ALA A 220 -7.09 12.94 14.40
CA ALA A 220 -6.50 11.71 13.87
C ALA A 220 -5.65 10.95 14.91
N PHE A 221 -5.07 11.65 15.90
CA PHE A 221 -4.31 11.03 16.98
C PHE A 221 -5.21 10.32 18.02
N THR A 222 -6.44 10.80 18.22
CA THR A 222 -7.36 10.26 19.24
C THR A 222 -7.95 8.92 18.84
N SER A 223 -8.22 8.69 17.55
CA SER A 223 -8.73 7.41 17.04
C SER A 223 -7.71 6.26 17.03
N ALA A 224 -6.42 6.54 17.25
CA ALA A 224 -5.36 5.53 17.32
C ALA A 224 -5.04 5.11 18.77
N ALA A 225 -5.54 5.83 19.77
CA ALA A 225 -5.21 5.64 21.18
C ALA A 225 -6.44 5.31 22.02
N THR A 226 -7.21 4.27 21.69
CA THR A 226 -8.20 3.73 22.63
C THR A 226 -8.45 2.23 22.42
N THR A 227 -7.55 1.42 22.96
CA THR A 227 -7.86 0.08 23.52
C THR A 227 -6.77 -0.27 24.53
N GLN A 228 -6.78 0.40 25.67
CA GLN A 228 -6.21 -0.16 26.89
C GLN A 228 -7.37 -0.42 27.84
N THR A 229 -7.94 -1.62 27.74
CA THR A 229 -8.80 -2.15 28.80
C THR A 229 -7.91 -2.39 30.01
N ILE A 230 -7.97 -1.48 30.99
CA ILE A 230 -7.39 -1.70 32.30
C ILE A 230 -8.24 -2.77 32.98
N VAL A 231 -7.75 -4.00 33.01
CA VAL A 231 -8.33 -5.07 33.82
C VAL A 231 -7.86 -4.82 35.25
N THR A 232 -8.71 -4.20 36.07
CA THR A 232 -8.49 -4.10 37.50
C THR A 232 -8.81 -5.46 38.15
N ALA A 233 -7.78 -6.17 38.60
CA ALA A 233 -7.95 -7.35 39.44
C ALA A 233 -8.25 -6.92 40.90
N PRO A 234 -9.29 -7.44 41.56
CA PRO A 234 -9.55 -7.12 42.96
C PRO A 234 -8.60 -7.94 43.85
N LEU A 235 -7.79 -7.24 44.65
CA LEU A 235 -7.04 -7.81 45.77
C LEU A 235 -8.02 -8.28 46.85
N ALA A 236 -8.21 -9.59 46.97
CA ALA A 236 -8.90 -10.19 48.10
C ALA A 236 -8.02 -10.08 49.36
N ILE A 237 -8.36 -9.17 50.25
CA ILE A 237 -7.76 -9.05 51.58
C ILE A 237 -8.38 -10.16 52.45
N ALA A 238 -7.63 -11.23 52.69
CA ALA A 238 -7.98 -12.25 53.68
C ALA A 238 -7.74 -11.69 55.09
N PHE A 239 -8.80 -11.16 55.72
CA PHE A 239 -8.81 -10.86 57.15
C PHE A 239 -8.93 -12.18 57.92
N CYS A 240 -7.80 -12.68 58.43
CA CYS A 240 -7.79 -13.71 59.47
C CYS A 240 -8.31 -13.11 60.79
N PHE A 241 -9.62 -13.16 60.99
CA PHE A 241 -10.19 -13.26 62.33
C PHE A 241 -10.51 -14.72 62.58
N LEU A 242 -9.90 -15.31 63.61
CA LEU A 242 -10.58 -16.24 64.52
C LEU A 242 -9.69 -16.43 65.76
N PHE A 243 -10.00 -15.60 66.75
CA PHE A 243 -9.69 -15.81 68.14
C PHE A 243 -10.72 -16.82 68.71
N VAL A 244 -10.23 -17.74 69.55
CA VAL A 244 -10.94 -18.54 70.58
C VAL A 244 -11.81 -19.71 70.11
N PHE A 245 -11.38 -20.94 70.43
CA PHE A 245 -12.05 -21.82 71.42
C PHE A 245 -11.20 -23.09 71.64
N ARG A 246 -10.39 -23.11 72.70
CA ARG A 246 -10.43 -24.04 73.86
C ARG A 246 -9.05 -24.15 74.51
#